data_AF-Q5BSK9-F1
#
_entry.id   AF-Q5BSK9-F1
#
_cell.length_a   1.000
_cell.length_b   1.000
_cell.length_c   1.000
_cell.angle_alpha   90.00
_cell.angle_beta   90.00
_cell.angle_gamma   90.00
#
_symmetry.space_group_name_H-M   'P 1'
#
loop_
_entity.id
_entity.type
_entity.pdbx_description
1 polymer ?
#
loop_
_entity_poly.entity_id
_entity_poly.type
_entity_poly.pdbx_seq_one_letter_code
_entity_poly.pdbx_strand_id
1 'polypeptide(L)' 'MASCSDTYFIVILEDETTCNIVGAATLFIELKFIHCCSKRGHIEDVIVDSRFRGMNFGKL' A
#
# COMPACT_ATOMS: atom_id res chain seq x y z
N MET A 1 -0.63 -11.65 -19.38
CA MET A 1 -0.69 -11.97 -17.94
C MET A 1 -2.14 -12.21 -17.57
N ALA A 2 -2.44 -13.26 -16.81
CA ALA A 2 -3.79 -13.45 -16.28
C ALA A 2 -4.07 -12.39 -15.20
N SER A 3 -5.31 -11.91 -15.13
CA SER A 3 -5.75 -11.05 -14.03
C SER A 3 -5.75 -11.84 -12.72
N CYS A 4 -5.26 -11.23 -11.64
CA CYS A 4 -5.29 -11.80 -10.30
C CYS A 4 -6.00 -10.80 -9.37
N SER A 5 -7.32 -10.94 -9.25
CA SER A 5 -8.12 -10.07 -8.39
C SER A 5 -7.69 -10.17 -6.92
N ASP A 6 -7.92 -9.11 -6.16
CA ASP A 6 -7.70 -9.07 -4.71
C ASP A 6 -6.24 -9.34 -4.27
N THR A 7 -5.27 -8.99 -5.13
CA THR A 7 -3.83 -9.13 -4.83
C THR A 7 -3.06 -7.83 -4.74
N TYR A 8 -3.57 -6.73 -5.28
CA TYR A 8 -2.92 -5.41 -5.21
C TYR A 8 -3.86 -4.41 -4.55
N PHE A 9 -3.43 -3.89 -3.41
CA PHE A 9 -4.13 -2.86 -2.66
C PHE A 9 -3.22 -1.64 -2.57
N ILE A 10 -3.49 -0.64 -3.40
CA ILE A 10 -2.77 0.63 -3.38
C ILE A 10 -3.56 1.58 -2.49
N VAL A 11 -2.92 2.02 -1.40
CA VAL A 11 -3.49 2.97 -0.45
C VAL A 11 -2.80 4.31 -0.66
N ILE A 12 -3.58 5.37 -0.79
CA ILE A 12 -3.07 6.73 -0.94
C ILE A 12 -3.52 7.60 0.24
N LEU A 13 -2.71 8.61 0.53
CA LEU A 13 -3.08 9.71 1.40
C LEU A 13 -3.29 10.95 0.53
N GLU A 14 -4.50 11.51 0.55
CA GLU A 14 -4.84 12.75 -0.14
C GLU A 14 -4.95 13.89 0.88
N ASP A 15 -4.38 15.04 0.53
CA ASP A 15 -4.68 16.30 1.20
C ASP A 15 -5.93 16.92 0.57
N GLU A 16 -7.06 16.82 1.26
CA GLU A 16 -8.37 17.33 0.81
C GLU A 16 -8.37 18.84 0.52
N THR A 17 -7.46 19.61 1.13
CA THR A 17 -7.39 21.06 0.91
C THR A 17 -6.78 21.39 -0.44
N THR A 18 -5.79 20.61 -0.87
CA THR A 18 -5.04 20.85 -2.11
C THR A 18 -5.37 19.86 -3.22
N CYS A 19 -6.19 18.84 -2.93
CA CYS A 19 -6.53 17.70 -3.80
C CYS A 19 -5.28 17.00 -4.36
N ASN A 20 -4.21 16.95 -3.56
CA ASN A 20 -2.94 16.32 -3.96
C ASN A 20 -2.72 15.04 -3.17
N ILE A 21 -2.13 14.04 -3.83
CA ILE A 21 -1.61 12.85 -3.17
C ILE A 21 -0.32 13.20 -2.45
N VAL A 22 -0.29 13.00 -1.14
CA VAL A 22 0.83 13.33 -0.24
C VAL A 22 1.48 12.08 0.37
N GLY A 23 0.98 10.91 0.07
CA GLY A 23 1.59 9.63 0.44
C GLY A 23 0.96 8.46 -0.29
N ALA A 24 1.69 7.35 -0.34
CA ALA A 24 1.23 6.10 -0.93
C ALA A 24 1.90 4.89 -0.27
N ALA A 25 1.23 3.76 -0.32
CA ALA A 25 1.77 2.45 0.05
C ALA A 25 1.03 1.35 -0.72
N THR A 26 1.71 0.23 -0.98
CA THR A 26 1.12 -0.93 -1.64
C THR A 26 1.16 -2.13 -0.71
N LEU A 27 0.00 -2.78 -0.51
CA LEU A 27 -0.07 -4.14 0.01
C LEU A 27 -0.24 -5.12 -1.16
N PHE A 28 0.78 -5.93 -1.40
CA PHE A 28 0.75 -7.00 -2.38
C PHE A 28 0.51 -8.34 -1.68
N ILE A 29 -0.50 -9.10 -2.15
CA ILE A 29 -0.81 -10.43 -1.65
C ILE A 29 -0.25 -11.47 -2.60
N GLU A 30 0.75 -12.21 -2.12
CA GLU A 30 1.29 -13.36 -2.80
C GLU A 30 0.54 -14.64 -2.36
N LEU A 31 0.01 -15.38 -3.33
CA LEU A 31 -0.63 -16.68 -3.10
C LEU A 31 0.43 -17.78 -3.04
N LYS A 32 0.37 -18.65 -2.03
CA LYS A 32 1.35 -19.72 -1.79
C LYS A 32 0.66 -21.07 -1.70
N PHE A 33 1.27 -22.13 -2.24
CA PHE A 33 0.79 -23.51 -2.01
C PHE A 33 1.08 -24.00 -0.58
N ILE A 34 2.22 -23.60 -0.04
CA ILE A 34 2.63 -23.93 1.33
C ILE A 34 1.67 -23.34 2.37
N HIS A 35 1.68 -23.91 3.57
CA HIS A 35 0.81 -23.53 4.70
C HIS A 35 -0.69 -23.57 4.34
N CYS A 36 -1.14 -24.67 3.71
CA CYS A 36 -2.54 -24.89 3.35
C CYS A 36 -3.11 -23.82 2.40
N CYS A 37 -2.45 -23.59 1.27
CA CYS A 37 -2.85 -22.58 0.28
C CYS A 37 -2.95 -21.16 0.87
N SER A 38 -1.97 -20.78 1.69
CA SER A 38 -1.96 -19.51 2.41
C SER A 38 -1.74 -18.28 1.52
N LYS A 39 -1.93 -17.10 2.13
CA LYS A 39 -1.65 -15.79 1.56
C LYS A 39 -0.52 -15.11 2.33
N ARG A 40 0.39 -14.43 1.63
CA ARG A 40 1.46 -13.61 2.24
C ARG A 40 1.32 -12.16 1.79
N GLY A 41 1.26 -11.24 2.75
CA GLY A 41 1.30 -9.80 2.47
C GLY A 41 2.72 -9.28 2.40
N HIS A 42 2.99 -8.47 1.38
CA HIS A 42 4.21 -7.69 1.18
C HIS A 42 3.83 -6.21 1.21
N ILE A 43 4.59 -5.41 1.96
CA ILE A 43 4.42 -3.96 2.03
C ILE A 43 5.49 -3.36 1.13
N GLU A 44 5.06 -2.69 0.07
CA GLU A 44 5.93 -2.13 -0.97
C GLU A 44 5.64 -0.65 -1.17
N ASP A 45 6.58 0.07 -1.80
CA ASP A 45 6.43 1.45 -2.28
C ASP A 45 5.89 2.46 -1.25
N VAL A 46 6.26 2.30 0.03
CA VAL A 46 5.83 3.21 1.11
C VAL A 46 6.55 4.55 1.00
N ILE A 47 5.78 5.62 0.79
CA ILE A 47 6.31 6.97 0.67
C ILE A 47 5.36 8.01 1.27
N VAL A 48 5.96 9.03 1.89
CA VAL A 48 5.26 10.26 2.33
C VAL A 48 6.02 11.46 1.78
N ASP A 49 5.27 12.41 1.22
CA ASP A 49 5.75 13.71 0.76
C ASP A 49 6.57 14.38 1.87
N SER A 50 7.74 14.92 1.52
CA SER A 50 8.67 15.53 2.47
C SER A 50 8.06 16.59 3.36
N ARG A 51 7.05 17.32 2.87
CA ARG A 51 6.36 18.40 3.61
C ARG A 51 5.48 17.83 4.74
N PHE A 52 5.05 16.58 4.62
CA PHE A 52 4.12 15.92 5.53
C PHE A 52 4.81 14.89 6.45
N ARG A 53 6.14 14.77 6.37
CA ARG A 53 6.93 13.90 7.25
C ARG A 53 6.92 14.43 8.69
N GLY A 54 7.02 13.51 9.66
CA GLY A 54 6.95 13.85 11.09
C GLY A 54 5.54 13.94 11.65
N MET A 55 4.50 13.90 10.80
CA MET A 55 3.10 13.86 11.22
C MET A 55 2.56 12.43 11.48
N ASN A 56 3.46 11.43 11.54
CA ASN A 56 3.15 10.03 11.83
C ASN A 56 2.24 9.31 10.81
N PHE A 57 2.06 9.84 9.59
CA PHE A 57 1.25 9.18 8.56
C PHE A 57 1.78 7.81 8.12
N GLY A 58 3.08 7.55 8.24
CA GLY A 58 3.65 6.22 7.95
C GLY A 58 3.44 5.17 9.05
N LYS A 59 2.82 5.52 10.19
CA LYS A 59 2.46 4.56 11.25
C LYS A 59 1.07 3.96 11.04
N LEU A 60 0.20 4.68 10.31
CA LEU A 60 -1.17 4.25 10.07
C LEU A 60 -1.20 3.06 9.11
#